data_AF-J9DBS5-F1
#
_entry.id   AF-J9DBS5-F1
#
_cell.length_a   1.000
_cell.length_b   1.000
_cell.length_c   1.000
_cell.angle_alpha   90.00
_cell.angle_beta   90.00
_cell.angle_gamma   90.00
#
_symmetry.space_group_name_H-M   'P 1'
#
loop_
_entity.id
_entity.type
_entity.pdbx_description
1 polymer ?
#
loop_
_entity_poly.entity_id
_entity_poly.type
_entity_poly.pdbx_seq_one_letter_code
_entity_poly.pdbx_strand_id
1 'polypeptide(L)'
;MAIFYFQKRKLLAPFHEKGKFIKRNNISIGSEIVGFLDFYGNKMDFNKYAICVKTGRLIMKADCKFNVNMSKYNFNMCIIDPVVNNFNVTKSVTAETLRQIVNVFQECHKKIIGGDLSGFR
;
A
#
# COMPACT_ATOMS: atom_id res chain seq x y z
N MET A 1 17.06 19.59 22.30
CA MET A 1 16.50 19.09 21.02
C MET A 1 16.02 17.66 21.27
N ALA A 2 14.75 17.50 21.65
CA ALA A 2 14.23 16.26 22.22
C ALA A 2 13.78 15.28 21.12
N ILE A 3 14.30 14.06 21.22
CA ILE A 3 14.17 12.95 20.29
C ILE A 3 12.78 12.31 20.46
N PHE A 4 11.88 12.51 19.50
CA PHE A 4 10.53 11.94 19.42
C PHE A 4 10.49 10.43 19.08
N TYR A 5 11.46 9.63 19.54
CA TYR A 5 11.52 8.19 19.20
C TYR A 5 10.77 7.27 20.17
N PHE A 6 10.20 7.77 21.26
CA PHE A 6 9.72 6.91 22.35
C PHE A 6 8.27 6.44 22.26
N GLN A 7 7.41 7.04 21.42
CA GLN A 7 5.98 6.69 21.39
C GLN A 7 5.60 5.54 20.43
N LYS A 8 6.40 5.25 19.39
CA LYS A 8 6.02 4.24 18.38
C LYS A 8 6.12 2.79 18.88
N ARG A 9 7.00 2.49 19.85
CA ARG A 9 7.18 1.12 20.38
C ARG A 9 6.06 0.67 21.32
N LYS A 10 5.42 1.58 22.06
CA LYS A 10 4.36 1.21 23.02
C LYS A 10 3.04 0.78 22.37
N LEU A 11 2.74 1.26 21.16
CA LEU A 11 1.54 0.87 20.42
C LEU A 11 1.62 -0.53 19.80
N LEU A 12 2.82 -1.08 19.62
CA LEU A 12 3.05 -2.39 19.00
C LEU A 12 3.28 -3.52 20.03
N ALA A 13 3.64 -3.17 21.27
CA ALA A 13 3.85 -4.14 22.34
C ALA A 13 2.67 -5.09 22.59
N PRO A 14 1.39 -4.64 22.57
CA PRO A 14 0.24 -5.54 22.76
C PRO A 14 0.08 -6.56 21.62
N PHE A 15 0.56 -6.24 20.41
CA PHE A 15 0.52 -7.14 19.24
C PHE A 15 1.67 -8.15 19.25
N HIS A 16 2.80 -7.83 19.87
CA HIS A 16 3.97 -8.70 19.97
C HIS A 16 3.78 -9.85 20.97
N GLU A 17 3.13 -9.62 22.12
CA GLU A 17 3.08 -10.62 23.21
C GLU A 17 1.82 -11.50 23.22
N LYS A 18 0.75 -11.13 22.49
CA LYS A 18 -0.54 -11.87 22.53
C LYS A 18 -1.07 -12.32 21.16
N GLY A 19 -0.38 -11.99 20.07
CA GLY A 19 -0.73 -12.49 18.75
C GLY A 19 -0.27 -13.93 18.57
N LYS A 20 -1.13 -14.93 18.82
CA LYS A 20 -0.97 -16.21 18.11
C LYS A 20 -1.09 -15.88 16.63
N PHE A 21 0.05 -15.80 15.92
CA PHE A 21 0.07 -15.76 14.46
C PHE A 21 -0.44 -17.11 13.95
N ILE A 22 -1.76 -17.25 13.85
CA ILE A 22 -2.37 -18.35 13.14
C ILE A 22 -2.10 -18.07 11.66
N LYS A 23 -1.01 -18.60 11.13
CA LYS A 23 -0.78 -18.68 9.68
C LYS A 23 -1.92 -19.50 9.09
N ARG A 24 -3.00 -18.83 8.67
CA ARG A 24 -4.09 -19.49 7.93
C ARG A 24 -3.61 -19.98 6.57
N ASN A 25 -2.55 -19.38 6.04
CA ASN A 25 -1.89 -19.79 4.81
C ASN A 25 -0.44 -20.14 5.16
N ASN A 26 0.05 -21.32 4.77
CA ASN A 26 1.44 -21.78 4.95
C ASN A 26 2.46 -20.98 4.09
N ILE A 27 2.23 -19.69 3.93
CA ILE A 27 3.00 -18.76 3.11
C ILE A 27 4.10 -18.17 4.00
N SER A 28 5.30 -18.00 3.43
CA SER A 28 6.42 -17.33 4.10
C SER A 28 6.27 -15.81 3.97
N ILE A 29 6.85 -15.06 4.91
CA ILE A 29 6.88 -13.58 4.82
C ILE A 29 7.55 -13.14 3.51
N GLY A 30 8.59 -13.84 3.07
CA GLY A 30 9.25 -13.57 1.79
C GLY A 30 8.28 -13.68 0.61
N SER A 31 7.47 -14.73 0.55
CA SER A 31 6.45 -14.89 -0.49
C SER A 31 5.33 -13.85 -0.41
N GLU A 32 4.96 -13.37 0.78
CA GLU A 32 3.99 -12.27 0.91
C GLU A 32 4.57 -10.95 0.37
N ILE A 33 5.85 -10.67 0.65
CA ILE A 33 6.54 -9.48 0.13
C ILE A 33 6.67 -9.54 -1.39
N VAL A 34 7.06 -10.69 -1.95
CA VAL A 34 7.11 -10.89 -3.41
C VAL A 34 5.73 -10.67 -4.03
N GLY A 35 4.69 -11.28 -3.45
CA GLY A 35 3.31 -11.10 -3.91
C GLY A 35 2.82 -9.65 -3.83
N PHE A 36 3.20 -8.92 -2.78
CA PHE A 36 2.90 -7.50 -2.64
C PHE A 36 3.54 -6.68 -3.77
N LEU A 37 4.84 -6.87 -4.01
CA LEU A 37 5.57 -6.13 -5.05
C LEU A 37 5.06 -6.46 -6.44
N ASP A 38 4.78 -7.73 -6.72
CA ASP A 38 4.20 -8.17 -8.00
C ASP A 38 2.81 -7.56 -8.23
N PHE A 39 1.97 -7.58 -7.19
CA PHE A 39 0.62 -7.04 -7.29
C PHE A 39 0.63 -5.55 -7.63
N TYR A 40 1.37 -4.73 -6.88
CA TYR A 40 1.41 -3.28 -7.11
C TYR A 40 2.32 -2.85 -8.25
N GLY A 41 3.29 -3.66 -8.65
CA GLY A 41 4.19 -3.37 -9.76
C GLY A 41 3.64 -3.80 -11.13
N ASN A 42 2.92 -4.91 -11.20
CA ASN A 42 2.58 -5.55 -12.49
C ASN A 42 1.07 -5.82 -12.69
N LYS A 43 0.31 -6.09 -11.62
CA LYS A 43 -1.08 -6.59 -11.75
C LYS A 43 -2.16 -5.54 -11.46
N MET A 44 -1.86 -4.56 -10.62
CA MET A 44 -2.82 -3.54 -10.22
C MET A 44 -3.09 -2.57 -11.36
N ASP A 45 -4.34 -2.54 -11.84
CA ASP A 45 -4.81 -1.50 -12.76
C ASP A 45 -5.18 -0.25 -11.95
N PHE A 46 -4.19 0.62 -11.79
CA PHE A 46 -4.34 1.90 -11.12
C PHE A 46 -5.27 2.86 -11.85
N ASN A 47 -5.58 2.67 -13.13
CA ASN A 47 -6.50 3.56 -13.85
C ASN A 47 -7.95 3.22 -13.48
N LYS A 48 -8.28 1.94 -13.41
CA LYS A 48 -9.63 1.45 -13.20
C LYS A 48 -10.04 1.34 -11.72
N TYR A 49 -9.12 0.94 -10.85
CA TYR A 49 -9.46 0.56 -9.48
C TYR A 49 -8.92 1.50 -8.40
N ALA A 50 -9.63 1.51 -7.28
CA ALA A 50 -9.24 2.08 -6.00
C ALA A 50 -9.09 0.98 -4.97
N ILE A 51 -8.13 1.14 -4.06
CA ILE A 51 -7.87 0.21 -2.96
C ILE A 51 -8.75 0.61 -1.78
N CYS A 52 -9.62 -0.30 -1.32
CA CYS A 52 -10.47 -0.08 -0.17
C CYS A 52 -10.13 -1.06 0.96
N VAL A 53 -9.34 -0.60 1.93
CA VAL A 53 -8.92 -1.43 3.07
C VAL A 53 -10.12 -1.83 3.93
N LYS A 54 -11.12 -0.95 4.07
CA LYS A 54 -12.36 -1.21 4.85
C LYS A 54 -13.13 -2.43 4.35
N THR A 55 -13.17 -2.66 3.04
CA THR A 55 -13.90 -3.79 2.44
C THR A 55 -12.99 -4.96 2.10
N GLY A 56 -11.66 -4.78 2.16
CA GLY A 56 -10.67 -5.76 1.74
C GLY A 56 -10.72 -6.04 0.22
N ARG A 57 -11.26 -5.12 -0.58
CA ARG A 57 -11.49 -5.31 -2.02
C ARG A 57 -11.02 -4.11 -2.83
N LEU A 58 -10.77 -4.35 -4.11
CA LEU A 58 -10.67 -3.30 -5.12
C LEU A 58 -12.08 -2.82 -5.47
N ILE A 59 -12.23 -1.50 -5.60
CA ILE A 59 -13.48 -0.86 -6.01
C ILE A 59 -13.23 -0.13 -7.33
N MET A 60 -14.14 -0.18 -8.28
CA MET A 60 -13.98 0.61 -9.50
C MET A 60 -14.07 2.10 -9.15
N LYS A 61 -13.17 2.92 -9.70
CA LYS A 61 -13.19 4.37 -9.41
C LYS A 61 -14.49 5.04 -9.81
N ALA A 62 -15.17 4.52 -10.83
CA ALA A 62 -16.49 4.98 -11.25
C ALA A 62 -17.55 4.80 -10.15
N ASP A 63 -17.41 3.79 -9.29
CA ASP A 63 -18.30 3.53 -8.17
C ASP A 63 -17.90 4.28 -6.90
N CYS A 64 -16.69 4.83 -6.87
CA CYS A 64 -16.23 5.65 -5.77
C CYS A 64 -16.98 6.99 -5.79
N LYS A 65 -17.81 7.23 -4.78
CA LYS A 65 -18.52 8.50 -4.57
C LYS A 65 -17.59 9.58 -4.02
N PHE A 66 -16.39 9.74 -4.59
CA PHE A 66 -15.47 10.82 -4.21
C PHE A 66 -16.20 12.16 -4.32
N ASN A 67 -16.00 13.02 -3.32
CA ASN A 67 -16.80 14.23 -3.18
C ASN A 67 -16.62 15.13 -4.42
N VAL A 68 -17.69 15.59 -5.08
CA VAL A 68 -17.61 16.23 -6.41
C VAL A 68 -16.81 17.55 -6.43
N ASN A 69 -16.59 18.16 -5.27
CA ASN A 69 -15.65 19.28 -5.07
C ASN A 69 -14.16 18.88 -5.19
N MET A 70 -13.87 17.62 -5.52
CA MET A 70 -12.55 17.03 -5.72
C MET A 70 -11.98 17.22 -7.13
N SER A 71 -12.54 18.10 -7.97
CA SER A 71 -12.02 18.39 -9.32
C SER A 71 -10.56 18.86 -9.37
N LYS A 72 -9.98 19.22 -8.21
CA LYS A 72 -8.55 19.57 -8.05
C LYS A 72 -7.66 18.40 -7.60
N TYR A 73 -8.20 17.21 -7.34
CA TYR A 73 -7.41 16.07 -6.85
C TYR A 73 -7.01 15.12 -7.97
N ASN A 74 -5.79 14.62 -7.84
CA ASN A 74 -5.31 13.57 -8.72
C ASN A 74 -5.93 12.23 -8.33
N PHE A 75 -6.48 11.55 -9.33
CA PHE A 75 -7.02 10.20 -9.18
C PHE A 75 -6.10 9.14 -9.79
N ASN A 76 -4.85 9.47 -10.12
CA ASN A 76 -3.90 8.51 -10.71
C ASN A 76 -3.74 7.28 -9.81
N MET A 77 -3.61 7.51 -8.50
CA MET A 77 -3.69 6.47 -7.47
C MET A 77 -4.86 6.78 -6.54
N CYS A 78 -5.63 5.76 -6.19
CA CYS A 78 -6.77 5.88 -5.28
C CYS A 78 -6.67 4.87 -4.15
N ILE A 79 -6.46 5.36 -2.93
CA ILE A 79 -6.61 4.58 -1.70
C ILE A 79 -7.71 5.26 -0.88
N ILE A 80 -8.77 4.52 -0.56
CA ILE A 80 -9.91 5.02 0.19
C ILE A 80 -9.58 4.98 1.67
N ASP A 81 -9.71 6.11 2.35
CA ASP A 81 -9.58 6.18 3.80
C ASP A 81 -10.68 5.34 4.47
N PRO A 82 -10.33 4.43 5.40
CA PRO A 82 -11.32 3.57 6.04
C PRO A 82 -12.21 4.31 7.06
N VAL A 83 -11.77 5.48 7.54
CA VAL A 83 -12.44 6.28 8.58
C VAL A 83 -13.15 7.48 7.95
N VAL A 84 -12.48 8.18 7.03
CA VAL A 84 -13.02 9.36 6.35
C VAL A 84 -13.71 8.95 5.06
N ASN A 85 -15.04 8.94 5.07
CA ASN A 85 -15.84 8.58 3.90
C ASN A 85 -15.47 9.43 2.67
N ASN A 86 -15.31 8.76 1.53
CA ASN A 86 -15.06 9.39 0.23
C ASN A 86 -13.78 10.24 0.18
N PHE A 87 -12.77 9.91 0.99
CA PHE A 87 -11.46 10.55 0.96
C PHE A 87 -10.41 9.67 0.28
N ASN A 88 -9.73 10.24 -0.72
CA ASN A 88 -8.56 9.63 -1.33
C ASN A 88 -7.30 10.06 -0.58
N VAL A 89 -6.61 9.13 0.10
CA VAL A 89 -5.37 9.45 0.82
C VAL A 89 -4.20 9.75 -0.12
N THR A 90 -4.28 9.31 -1.37
CA THR A 90 -3.25 9.54 -2.41
C THR A 90 -3.58 10.69 -3.36
N LYS A 91 -4.42 11.64 -2.93
CA LYS A 91 -4.87 12.80 -3.74
C LYS A 91 -3.75 13.68 -4.31
N SER A 92 -2.55 13.63 -3.73
CA SER A 92 -1.35 14.36 -4.17
C SER A 92 -0.49 13.61 -5.19
N VAL A 93 -0.80 12.33 -5.45
CA VAL A 93 0.00 11.50 -6.37
C VAL A 93 -0.29 11.88 -7.81
N THR A 94 0.67 12.58 -8.42
CA THR A 94 0.65 12.90 -9.85
C THR A 94 0.91 11.64 -10.70
N ALA A 95 0.66 11.72 -12.01
CA ALA A 95 0.96 10.61 -12.92
C ALA A 95 2.46 10.26 -12.90
N GLU A 96 3.32 11.28 -12.82
CA GLU A 96 4.77 11.09 -12.76
C GLU A 96 5.20 10.42 -11.45
N THR A 97 4.65 10.88 -10.32
CA THR A 97 4.88 10.24 -9.02
C THR A 97 4.40 8.79 -9.00
N LEU A 98 3.24 8.50 -9.60
CA LEU A 98 2.75 7.12 -9.71
C LEU A 98 3.70 6.25 -10.53
N ARG A 99 4.19 6.76 -11.68
CA ARG A 99 5.16 6.05 -12.52
C ARG A 99 6.42 5.69 -11.74
N GLN A 100 6.95 6.63 -10.95
CA GLN A 100 8.11 6.39 -10.10
C GLN A 100 7.83 5.32 -9.02
N ILE A 101 6.67 5.36 -8.36
CA ILE A 101 6.25 4.36 -7.38
C ILE A 101 6.18 2.96 -8.02
N VAL A 102 5.52 2.84 -9.18
CA VAL A 102 5.40 1.55 -9.89
C VAL A 102 6.77 1.02 -10.31
N ASN A 103 7.64 1.87 -10.83
CA ASN A 103 9.00 1.49 -11.19
C ASN A 103 9.78 0.93 -9.98
N VAL A 104 9.65 1.56 -8.81
CA VAL A 104 10.28 1.06 -7.58
C VAL A 104 9.76 -0.33 -7.22
N PHE A 105 8.44 -0.57 -7.29
CA PHE A 105 7.89 -1.89 -7.03
C PHE A 105 8.39 -2.95 -8.00
N GLN A 106 8.45 -2.62 -9.30
CA GLN A 106 8.96 -3.53 -10.33
C GLN A 106 10.44 -3.86 -10.15
N GLU A 107 11.27 -2.86 -9.85
CA GLU A 107 12.71 -3.05 -9.62
C GLU A 107 12.97 -3.88 -8.36
N CYS A 108 12.26 -3.60 -7.26
CA CYS A 108 12.34 -4.41 -6.04
C CYS A 108 11.88 -5.86 -6.31
N HIS A 109 10.79 -6.06 -7.06
CA HIS A 109 10.31 -7.38 -7.43
C HIS A 109 11.36 -8.19 -8.21
N LYS A 110 11.97 -7.57 -9.24
CA LYS A 110 13.05 -8.19 -10.02
C LYS A 110 14.25 -8.57 -9.16
N LYS A 111 14.69 -7.67 -8.27
CA LYS A 111 15.83 -7.91 -7.37
C LYS A 111 15.59 -9.08 -6.42
N ILE A 112 14.43 -9.13 -5.78
CA ILE A 112 14.11 -10.21 -4.83
C ILE A 112 13.98 -11.56 -5.55
N ILE A 113 13.34 -11.62 -6.72
CA ILE A 113 13.26 -12.86 -7.52
C ILE A 113 14.62 -13.27 -8.06
N GLY A 114 15.45 -12.31 -8.48
CA GLY A 114 16.81 -12.55 -8.96
C GLY A 114 17.83 -12.88 -7.86
N GLY A 115 17.43 -12.85 -6.58
CA GLY A 115 18.32 -13.11 -5.44
C GLY A 115 19.30 -11.98 -5.11
N ASP A 116 19.15 -10.80 -5.71
CA ASP A 116 20.00 -9.64 -5.44
C ASP A 116 19.41 -8.78 -4.31
N LEU A 117 19.93 -8.98 -3.10
CA LEU A 117 19.55 -8.21 -1.90
C LEU A 117 20.61 -7.16 -1.53
N SER A 118 21.62 -6.92 -2.37
CA SER A 118 22.80 -6.10 -2.04
C SER A 118 22.50 -4.63 -1.72
N GLY A 119 21.32 -4.13 -2.12
CA GLY A 119 20.86 -2.76 -1.88
C GLY A 119 19.92 -2.54 -0.69
N PHE A 120 19.54 -3.59 0.05
CA PHE A 120 18.71 -3.47 1.25
C PHE A 120 19.61 -3.53 2.50
N ARG A 121 20.27 -2.41 2.83
CA ARG A 121 21.06 -2.26 4.07
C ARG A 121 20.56 -1.08 4.88
#